data_AF-A0A9E0VV70-F1
#
_entry.id   AF-A0A9E0VV70-F1
#
_cell.length_a   1.000
_cell.length_b   1.000
_cell.length_c   1.000
_cell.angle_alpha   90.00
_cell.angle_beta   90.00
_cell.angle_gamma   90.00
#
_symmetry.space_group_name_H-M   'P 1'
#
loop_
_entity.id
_entity.type
_entity.pdbx_description
1 polymer ?
#
loop_
_entity_poly.entity_id
_entity_poly.type
_entity_poly.pdbx_seq_one_letter_code
_entity_poly.pdbx_strand_id
1 'polypeptide(L)'
;MRIIFIICCLSLLLTACTSPKPYLSDGAPDVHPHNIENIPDAIPRLEPKSRGGNPKSYSVFGKRYQVLDSSHGFVQRGTASWYGTKFHGNKTSN
;
A
#
# COMPACT_ATOMS: atom_id res chain seq x y z
N MET A 1 -47.71 16.64 6.56
CA MET A 1 -47.21 15.64 5.57
C MET A 1 -46.10 16.19 4.66
N ARG A 2 -46.18 17.42 4.16
CA ARG A 2 -45.18 18.01 3.22
C ARG A 2 -43.80 18.31 3.83
N ILE A 3 -43.76 18.77 5.09
CA ILE A 3 -42.51 19.09 5.81
C ILE A 3 -41.72 17.84 6.17
N ILE A 4 -42.42 16.78 6.61
CA ILE A 4 -41.79 15.48 6.93
C ILE A 4 -41.12 14.89 5.69
N PHE A 5 -41.74 15.04 4.51
CA PHE A 5 -41.17 14.60 3.24
C PHE A 5 -39.90 15.38 2.87
N ILE A 6 -39.87 16.69 3.09
CA ILE A 6 -38.68 17.53 2.88
C ILE A 6 -37.53 17.15 3.82
N ILE A 7 -37.83 16.93 5.10
CA ILE A 7 -36.81 16.55 6.10
C ILE A 7 -36.21 15.18 5.76
N CYS A 8 -37.05 14.21 5.38
CA CYS A 8 -36.60 12.87 4.99
C CYS A 8 -35.76 12.88 3.70
N CYS A 9 -36.12 13.73 2.73
CA CYS A 9 -35.36 13.88 1.49
C CYS A 9 -33.99 14.54 1.75
N LEU A 10 -33.94 15.53 2.64
CA LEU A 10 -32.70 16.21 3.02
C LEU A 10 -31.74 15.30 3.80
N SER A 11 -32.26 14.43 4.68
CA SER A 11 -31.42 13.45 5.40
C SER A 11 -30.88 12.34 4.48
N LEU A 12 -31.63 11.91 3.46
CA LEU A 12 -31.12 11.01 2.42
C LEU A 12 -30.01 11.66 1.58
N LEU A 13 -30.14 12.95 1.24
CA LEU A 13 -29.11 13.70 0.50
C LEU A 13 -27.81 13.86 1.31
N LEU A 14 -27.91 14.06 2.63
CA LEU A 14 -26.76 14.25 3.52
C LEU A 14 -25.97 12.96 3.79
N THR A 15 -26.56 11.78 3.60
CA THR A 15 -25.92 10.47 3.88
C THR A 15 -25.31 9.82 2.63
N ALA A 16 -25.51 10.39 1.44
CA ALA A 16 -25.05 9.82 0.17
C ALA A 16 -23.51 9.76 0.00
N CYS A 17 -22.74 10.51 0.78
CA CYS A 17 -21.27 10.58 0.66
C CYS A 17 -20.50 9.78 1.72
N THR A 18 -21.17 9.08 2.65
CA THR A 18 -20.49 8.44 3.79
C THR A 18 -20.19 6.94 3.59
N SER A 19 -20.18 6.43 2.36
CA SER A 19 -19.81 5.02 2.12
C SER A 19 -18.34 4.79 2.51
N PRO A 20 -18.05 4.13 3.66
CA PRO A 20 -16.68 3.80 4.00
C PRO A 20 -16.23 2.73 2.98
N LYS A 21 -15.06 2.91 2.36
CA LYS A 21 -14.48 1.81 1.59
C LYS A 21 -14.30 0.63 2.56
N PRO A 22 -14.69 -0.59 2.18
CA PRO A 22 -14.40 -1.76 3.00
C PRO A 22 -12.92 -1.79 3.30
N TYR A 23 -12.57 -1.92 4.58
CA TYR A 23 -11.19 -2.10 4.99
C TYR A 23 -10.75 -3.46 4.45
N LEU A 24 -9.93 -3.48 3.40
CA LEU A 24 -9.34 -4.72 2.91
C LEU A 24 -8.38 -5.20 4.00
N SER A 25 -8.72 -6.31 4.65
CA SER A 25 -7.83 -6.94 5.61
C SER A 25 -6.55 -7.36 4.89
N ASP A 26 -5.42 -6.89 5.38
CA ASP A 26 -4.13 -7.33 4.89
C ASP A 26 -3.87 -8.75 5.38
N GLY A 27 -3.23 -9.57 4.55
CA GLY A 27 -3.11 -11.00 4.80
C GLY A 27 -2.37 -11.73 3.69
N ALA A 28 -2.23 -13.04 3.87
CA ALA A 28 -1.52 -13.86 2.91
C ALA A 28 -2.41 -14.03 1.67
N PRO A 29 -1.83 -14.14 0.47
CA PRO A 29 -2.61 -14.50 -0.70
C PRO A 29 -3.27 -15.87 -0.47
N ASP A 30 -4.55 -16.01 -0.86
CA ASP A 30 -5.27 -17.29 -0.74
C ASP A 30 -4.66 -18.38 -1.63
N VAL A 31 -3.98 -17.97 -2.71
CA VAL A 31 -3.34 -18.88 -3.66
C VAL A 31 -1.89 -19.10 -3.25
N HIS A 32 -1.54 -20.34 -2.98
CA HIS A 32 -0.15 -20.76 -2.73
C HIS A 32 0.35 -21.52 -3.96
N PRO A 33 1.49 -21.11 -4.55
CA PRO A 33 2.09 -21.86 -5.65
C PRO A 33 2.38 -23.30 -5.23
N HIS A 34 2.15 -24.25 -6.12
CA HIS A 34 2.63 -25.62 -5.93
C HIS A 34 4.14 -25.67 -6.20
N ASN A 35 4.84 -26.60 -5.55
CA ASN A 35 6.25 -26.91 -5.80
C ASN A 35 7.22 -25.74 -5.51
N ILE A 36 6.98 -24.95 -4.46
CA ILE A 36 7.82 -23.81 -4.06
C ILE A 36 9.27 -24.26 -3.81
N GLU A 37 9.45 -25.46 -3.27
CA GLU A 37 10.74 -26.10 -3.01
C GLU A 37 11.58 -26.31 -4.27
N ASN A 38 10.97 -26.31 -5.46
CA ASN A 38 11.65 -26.45 -6.74
C ASN A 38 11.96 -25.10 -7.41
N ILE A 39 11.55 -23.98 -6.82
CA ILE A 39 11.86 -22.64 -7.33
C ILE A 39 13.33 -22.34 -7.00
N PRO A 40 14.20 -22.11 -8.00
CA PRO A 40 15.60 -21.79 -7.75
C PRO A 40 15.73 -20.42 -7.08
N ASP A 41 16.76 -20.28 -6.25
CA ASP A 41 17.09 -19.02 -5.61
C ASP A 41 17.36 -17.91 -6.64
N ALA A 42 16.89 -16.71 -6.34
CA ALA A 42 17.14 -15.55 -7.18
C ALA A 42 18.64 -15.17 -7.14
N ILE A 43 19.23 -14.98 -8.32
CA ILE A 43 20.61 -14.49 -8.46
C ILE A 43 20.61 -12.96 -8.43
N PRO A 44 21.25 -12.31 -7.44
CA PRO A 44 21.32 -10.85 -7.37
C PRO A 44 21.98 -10.24 -8.61
N ARG A 45 21.43 -9.13 -9.08
CA ARG A 45 21.93 -8.37 -10.22
C ARG A 45 21.83 -6.87 -9.93
N LEU A 46 22.73 -6.10 -10.52
CA LEU A 46 22.70 -4.66 -10.39
C LEU A 46 21.69 -4.09 -11.39
N GLU A 47 20.64 -3.45 -10.89
CA GLU A 47 19.60 -2.80 -11.67
C GLU A 47 19.73 -1.26 -11.55
N PRO A 48 19.43 -0.49 -12.61
CA PRO A 48 19.36 0.96 -12.51
C PRO A 48 18.18 1.39 -11.61
N LYS A 49 18.27 2.60 -11.05
CA LYS A 49 17.17 3.17 -10.27
C LYS A 49 15.92 3.31 -11.15
N SER A 50 14.76 2.99 -10.58
CA SER A 50 13.47 3.22 -11.23
C SER A 50 13.27 4.71 -11.54
N ARG A 51 12.52 5.01 -12.61
CA ARG A 51 12.16 6.39 -13.00
C ARG A 51 11.40 7.13 -11.90
N GLY A 52 10.68 6.39 -11.07
CA GLY A 52 9.87 6.86 -9.96
C GLY A 52 10.31 6.27 -8.62
N GLY A 53 9.78 6.78 -7.52
CA GLY A 53 9.96 6.20 -6.19
C GLY A 53 11.29 6.52 -5.49
N ASN A 54 12.13 7.36 -6.10
CA ASN A 54 13.43 7.79 -5.55
C ASN A 54 13.50 9.32 -5.28
N PRO A 55 12.52 9.94 -4.59
CA PRO A 55 12.58 11.37 -4.28
C PRO A 55 13.68 11.65 -3.23
N LYS A 56 14.20 12.88 -3.18
CA LYS A 56 15.18 13.26 -2.13
C LYS A 56 14.64 13.03 -0.71
N SER A 57 13.35 13.26 -0.51
CA SER A 57 12.66 13.05 0.78
C SER A 57 11.20 12.69 0.60
N TYR A 58 10.61 11.98 1.57
CA TYR A 58 9.17 11.69 1.63
C TYR A 58 8.63 11.80 3.06
N SER A 59 7.32 11.94 3.21
CA SER A 59 6.65 12.01 4.51
C SER A 59 5.57 10.94 4.64
N VAL A 60 5.56 10.21 5.75
CA VAL A 60 4.54 9.19 6.06
C VAL A 60 4.28 9.18 7.57
N PHE A 61 3.01 9.07 7.97
CA PHE A 61 2.59 9.11 9.38
C PHE A 61 3.14 10.30 10.17
N GLY A 62 3.18 11.49 9.54
CA GLY A 62 3.69 12.71 10.17
C GLY A 62 5.22 12.80 10.33
N LYS A 63 5.97 11.79 9.87
CA LYS A 63 7.44 11.78 9.90
C LYS A 63 8.00 11.99 8.51
N ARG A 64 9.04 12.83 8.39
CA ARG A 64 9.78 13.06 7.15
C ARG A 64 11.06 12.21 7.14
N TYR A 65 11.33 11.57 6.01
CA TYR A 65 12.49 10.72 5.78
C TYR A 65 13.31 11.25 4.61
N GLN A 66 14.63 11.05 4.66
CA GLN A 66 15.56 11.38 3.58
C GLN A 66 16.00 10.08 2.91
N VAL A 67 16.02 10.07 1.58
CA VAL A 67 16.48 8.92 0.80
C VAL A 67 17.99 9.01 0.64
N LEU A 68 18.68 7.89 0.85
CA LEU A 68 20.11 7.80 0.63
C LEU A 68 20.42 7.87 -0.87
N ASP A 69 21.47 8.60 -1.24
CA ASP A 69 21.91 8.70 -2.64
C ASP A 69 22.43 7.34 -3.18
N SER A 70 22.92 6.47 -2.30
CA SER A 70 23.38 5.12 -2.64
C SER A 70 23.12 4.14 -1.48
N SER A 71 22.87 2.87 -1.82
CA SER A 71 22.82 1.76 -0.86
C SER A 71 24.19 1.13 -0.61
N HIS A 72 25.25 1.58 -1.30
CA HIS A 72 26.58 0.98 -1.18
C HIS A 72 27.10 1.04 0.26
N GLY A 73 27.45 -0.11 0.82
CA GLY A 73 27.95 -0.24 2.19
C GLY A 73 26.87 -0.08 3.28
N PHE A 74 25.60 0.10 2.93
CA PHE A 74 24.51 0.20 3.90
C PHE A 74 24.21 -1.17 4.51
N VAL A 75 24.27 -1.26 5.83
CA VAL A 75 23.91 -2.46 6.60
C VAL A 75 23.02 -2.05 7.76
N GLN A 76 21.86 -2.69 7.87
CA GLN A 76 20.91 -2.47 8.98
C GLN A 76 20.27 -3.79 9.39
N ARG A 77 20.01 -3.95 10.70
CA ARG A 77 19.19 -5.03 11.26
C ARG A 77 17.94 -4.44 11.89
N GLY A 78 16.81 -5.13 11.78
CA GLY A 78 15.54 -4.71 12.37
C GLY A 78 14.45 -5.76 12.17
N THR A 79 13.21 -5.38 12.50
CA THR A 79 12.03 -6.23 12.27
C THR A 79 11.71 -6.31 10.78
N ALA A 80 11.53 -7.53 10.28
CA ALA A 80 11.09 -7.76 8.90
C ALA A 80 9.56 -7.65 8.80
N SER A 81 9.09 -7.12 7.67
CA SER A 81 7.68 -7.08 7.27
C SER A 81 7.55 -7.51 5.81
N TRP A 82 6.40 -8.02 5.41
CA TRP A 82 6.13 -8.50 4.05
C TRP A 82 4.88 -7.81 3.48
N TYR A 83 4.76 -7.79 2.15
CA TYR A 83 3.62 -7.20 1.45
C TYR A 83 2.50 -8.22 1.27
N GLY A 84 1.33 -7.96 1.87
CA GLY A 84 0.16 -8.83 1.74
C GLY A 84 -0.84 -8.42 0.65
N THR A 85 -2.05 -8.98 0.75
CA THR A 85 -3.18 -8.76 -0.15
C THR A 85 -3.48 -7.28 -0.41
N LYS A 86 -3.20 -6.39 0.55
CA LYS A 86 -3.42 -4.94 0.39
C LYS A 86 -2.67 -4.31 -0.79
N PHE A 87 -1.53 -4.88 -1.16
CA PHE A 87 -0.65 -4.29 -2.17
C PHE A 87 -0.87 -4.87 -3.57
N HIS A 88 -1.61 -5.97 -3.68
CA HIS A 88 -1.86 -6.63 -4.96
C HIS A 88 -2.69 -5.74 -5.89
N GLY A 89 -2.18 -5.49 -7.09
CA GLY A 89 -2.83 -4.63 -8.10
C GLY A 89 -2.83 -3.13 -7.78
N ASN A 90 -2.22 -2.70 -6.68
CA ASN A 90 -2.15 -1.30 -6.28
C ASN A 90 -0.77 -0.72 -6.58
N LYS A 91 -0.74 0.59 -6.87
CA LYS A 91 0.53 1.32 -6.98
C LYS A 91 1.19 1.38 -5.60
N THR A 92 2.42 0.92 -5.53
CA THR A 92 3.32 1.12 -4.38
C THR A 92 4.13 2.40 -4.60
N SER A 93 5.22 2.62 -3.86
CA SER A 93 6.12 3.76 -4.07
C SER A 93 6.51 3.89 -5.54
N ASN A 94 6.04 4.94 -6.21
CA ASN A 94 6.34 5.32 -7.59
C ASN A 94 6.68 6.80 -7.65
#